data_AF-A0AAP2E4D7-F1
#
_entry.id   AF-A0AAP2E4D7-F1
#
_cell.length_a   1.000
_cell.length_b   1.000
_cell.length_c   1.000
_cell.angle_alpha   90.00
_cell.angle_beta   90.00
_cell.angle_gamma   90.00
#
_symmetry.space_group_name_H-M   'P 1'
#
loop_
_entity.id
_entity.type
_entity.pdbx_description
1 polymer ?
#
loop_
_entity_poly.entity_id
_entity_poly.type
_entity_poly.pdbx_seq_one_letter_code
_entity_poly.pdbx_strand_id
1 'polypeptide(L)'
;MNTLAIFLSVYILLLITVGYYLPFLKEKLIARALAWIIACITVWFSSFITTDQPALLRMVVIVFLQLLSMKVLVVVETYSGENRLKVFQWLAFALGWFGMRAAPFEQLPGAPLPYGKLMIKGVIRIAIGLALLYFSMTAEHFAIATTLFVPQLLLLVGISMILHFGVLNLSTAAWRAQGADVQELFRSPYKSTSLREFWGKRWNMAFSEMTAQITYRPLKRTMSTEQAMLLSFLLSGLLHEIAISLPVNAGYGLPMLYFTLHASAMLAEAKSTRLQRLLRHPILSHIWVMSLLILPLPLLFHSAFMLHVLAPLRNLLLPT
;
A
#
# COMPACT_ATOMS: atom_id res chain seq x y z
N MET A 1 9.11 0.26 -30.65
CA MET A 1 8.72 0.24 -29.22
C MET A 1 9.50 -0.86 -28.53
N ASN A 2 10.01 -0.62 -27.31
CA ASN A 2 10.72 -1.62 -26.52
C ASN A 2 9.81 -2.85 -26.27
N THR A 3 10.28 -4.06 -26.54
CA THR A 3 9.56 -5.33 -26.37
C THR A 3 8.91 -5.45 -24.99
N LEU A 4 9.60 -5.00 -23.93
CA LEU A 4 9.06 -4.94 -22.58
C LEU A 4 7.77 -4.10 -22.49
N ALA A 5 7.78 -2.91 -23.10
CA ALA A 5 6.64 -2.01 -23.06
C ALA A 5 5.41 -2.62 -23.75
N ILE A 6 5.61 -3.34 -24.86
CA ILE A 6 4.53 -4.06 -25.57
C ILE A 6 3.91 -5.11 -24.65
N PHE A 7 4.73 -5.97 -24.04
CA PHE A 7 4.24 -7.01 -23.13
C PHE A 7 3.49 -6.43 -21.93
N LEU A 8 4.01 -5.35 -21.34
CA LEU A 8 3.35 -4.67 -20.23
C LEU A 8 2.00 -4.08 -20.66
N SER A 9 1.93 -3.38 -21.81
CA SER A 9 0.69 -2.80 -22.31
C SER A 9 -0.38 -3.87 -22.57
N VAL A 10 0.00 -4.99 -23.19
CA VAL A 10 -0.94 -6.10 -23.45
C VAL A 10 -1.44 -6.70 -22.13
N TYR A 11 -0.56 -6.92 -21.15
CA TYR A 11 -0.95 -7.51 -19.87
C TYR A 11 -1.83 -6.57 -19.04
N ILE A 12 -1.55 -5.25 -19.06
CA ILE A 12 -2.39 -4.24 -18.43
C ILE A 12 -3.79 -4.25 -19.06
N LEU A 13 -3.88 -4.27 -20.39
CA LEU A 13 -5.16 -4.34 -21.10
C LEU A 13 -5.94 -5.61 -20.74
N LEU A 14 -5.25 -6.75 -20.61
CA LEU A 14 -5.84 -8.00 -20.14
C LEU A 14 -6.43 -7.85 -18.73
N LEU A 15 -5.65 -7.33 -17.77
CA LEU A 15 -6.12 -7.14 -16.39
C LEU A 15 -7.31 -6.18 -16.31
N ILE A 16 -7.30 -5.08 -17.07
CA ILE A 16 -8.42 -4.14 -17.16
C ILE A 16 -9.67 -4.85 -17.71
N THR A 17 -9.51 -5.59 -18.81
CA THR A 17 -10.63 -6.24 -19.49
C THR A 17 -11.24 -7.31 -18.59
N VAL A 18 -10.40 -8.18 -18.04
CA VAL A 18 -10.86 -9.24 -17.13
C VAL A 18 -11.46 -8.63 -15.87
N GLY A 19 -10.86 -7.60 -15.28
CA GLY A 19 -11.41 -6.91 -14.11
C GLY A 19 -12.79 -6.32 -14.31
N TYR A 20 -13.09 -5.84 -15.52
CA TYR A 20 -14.41 -5.33 -15.86
C TYR A 20 -15.46 -6.45 -15.99
N TYR A 21 -15.09 -7.56 -16.64
CA TYR A 21 -16.04 -8.63 -16.99
C TYR A 21 -16.22 -9.71 -15.92
N LEU A 22 -15.19 -9.99 -15.12
CA LEU A 22 -15.19 -11.09 -14.15
C LEU A 22 -16.31 -10.98 -13.08
N PRO A 23 -16.69 -9.78 -12.59
CA PRO A 23 -17.81 -9.65 -11.65
C PRO A 23 -19.19 -10.04 -12.22
N PHE A 24 -19.36 -10.11 -13.55
CA PHE A 24 -20.62 -10.53 -14.17
C PHE A 24 -20.83 -12.06 -14.15
N LEU A 25 -19.83 -12.83 -13.74
CA LEU A 25 -20.02 -14.27 -13.56
C LEU A 25 -21.03 -14.54 -12.44
N LYS A 26 -22.02 -15.40 -12.74
CA LYS A 26 -23.06 -15.80 -11.77
C LYS A 26 -22.47 -16.53 -10.57
N GLU A 27 -21.49 -17.40 -10.82
CA GLU A 27 -20.85 -18.21 -9.79
C GLU A 27 -19.70 -17.48 -9.11
N LYS A 28 -19.98 -16.85 -7.95
CA LYS A 28 -19.00 -16.06 -7.19
C LYS A 28 -17.74 -16.84 -6.82
N LEU A 29 -17.87 -18.14 -6.52
CA LEU A 29 -16.72 -18.98 -6.16
C LEU A 29 -15.73 -19.14 -7.33
N ILE A 30 -16.25 -19.33 -8.54
CA ILE A 30 -15.45 -19.43 -9.77
C ILE A 30 -14.77 -18.09 -10.06
N ALA A 31 -15.52 -16.99 -9.99
CA ALA A 31 -14.98 -15.65 -10.20
C ALA A 31 -13.84 -15.33 -9.22
N ARG A 32 -14.01 -15.68 -7.94
CA ARG A 32 -12.99 -15.54 -6.90
C ARG A 32 -11.75 -16.38 -7.20
N ALA A 33 -11.93 -17.66 -7.56
CA ALA A 33 -10.81 -18.54 -7.86
C ALA A 33 -9.99 -18.01 -9.05
N LEU A 34 -10.67 -17.60 -10.12
CA LEU A 34 -10.03 -16.98 -11.29
C LEU A 34 -9.27 -15.70 -10.92
N ALA A 35 -9.86 -14.83 -10.09
CA ALA A 35 -9.19 -13.60 -9.66
C ALA A 35 -7.91 -13.88 -8.84
N TRP A 36 -7.91 -14.90 -7.98
CA TRP A 36 -6.69 -15.32 -7.26
C TRP A 36 -5.65 -15.94 -8.19
N ILE A 37 -6.06 -16.77 -9.15
CA ILE A 37 -5.16 -17.32 -10.16
C ILE A 37 -4.50 -16.19 -10.95
N ILE A 38 -5.26 -15.18 -11.38
CA ILE A 38 -4.75 -13.99 -12.08
C ILE A 38 -3.73 -13.25 -11.21
N ALA A 39 -4.02 -13.06 -9.92
CA ALA A 39 -3.08 -12.43 -9.00
C ALA A 39 -1.75 -13.21 -8.89
N CYS A 40 -1.79 -14.54 -8.78
CA CYS A 40 -0.60 -15.37 -8.75
C CYS A 40 0.19 -15.32 -10.07
N ILE A 41 -0.50 -15.41 -11.21
CA ILE A 41 0.12 -15.29 -12.54
C ILE A 41 0.75 -13.90 -12.70
N THR A 42 0.12 -12.85 -12.17
CA THR A 42 0.65 -11.48 -12.23
C THR A 42 2.00 -11.38 -11.54
N VAL A 43 2.18 -11.99 -10.38
CA VAL A 43 3.48 -12.02 -9.68
C VAL A 43 4.54 -12.73 -10.52
N TRP A 44 4.22 -13.90 -11.06
CA TRP A 44 5.15 -14.65 -11.91
C TRP A 44 5.52 -13.87 -13.17
N PHE A 45 4.52 -13.37 -13.92
CA PHE A 45 4.70 -12.64 -15.17
C PHE A 45 5.54 -11.38 -14.96
N SER A 46 5.17 -10.56 -13.96
CA SER A 46 5.86 -9.30 -13.68
C SER A 46 7.30 -9.53 -13.25
N SER A 47 7.58 -10.58 -12.46
CA SER A 47 8.93 -10.95 -12.06
C SER A 47 9.76 -11.45 -13.24
N PHE A 48 9.19 -12.34 -14.05
CA PHE A 48 9.85 -12.92 -15.22
C PHE A 48 10.25 -11.85 -16.24
N ILE A 49 9.30 -10.99 -16.63
CA ILE A 49 9.53 -9.99 -17.69
C ILE A 49 10.49 -8.86 -17.26
N THR A 50 10.77 -8.74 -15.96
CA THR A 50 11.66 -7.72 -15.41
C THR A 50 12.95 -8.28 -14.81
N THR A 51 13.27 -9.55 -15.08
CA THR A 51 14.46 -10.26 -14.55
C THR A 51 15.77 -9.52 -14.85
N ASP A 52 15.89 -8.90 -16.02
CA ASP A 52 17.10 -8.18 -16.44
C ASP A 52 17.01 -6.67 -16.20
N GLN A 53 15.93 -6.20 -15.56
CA GLN A 53 15.73 -4.78 -15.28
C GLN A 53 16.30 -4.38 -13.91
N PRO A 54 16.71 -3.11 -13.72
CA PRO A 54 17.10 -2.59 -12.41
C PRO A 54 16.01 -2.80 -11.36
N ALA A 55 16.41 -3.04 -10.11
CA ALA A 55 15.48 -3.38 -9.02
C ALA A 55 14.36 -2.34 -8.81
N LEU A 56 14.67 -1.04 -8.94
CA LEU A 56 13.67 0.02 -8.85
C LEU A 56 12.59 -0.11 -9.93
N LEU A 57 12.97 -0.34 -11.20
CA LEU A 57 12.00 -0.51 -12.29
C LEU A 57 11.21 -1.81 -12.11
N ARG A 58 11.89 -2.90 -11.74
CA ARG A 58 11.25 -4.18 -11.40
C ARG A 58 10.20 -4.01 -10.32
N MET A 59 10.50 -3.29 -9.24
CA MET A 59 9.56 -2.99 -8.15
C MET A 59 8.34 -2.24 -8.69
N VAL A 60 8.54 -1.16 -9.46
CA VAL A 60 7.45 -0.35 -9.98
C VAL A 60 6.49 -1.21 -10.83
N VAL A 61 7.03 -2.06 -11.71
CA VAL A 61 6.23 -2.98 -12.53
C VAL A 61 5.47 -3.99 -11.69
N ILE A 62 6.15 -4.68 -10.76
CA ILE A 62 5.53 -5.68 -9.88
C ILE A 62 4.41 -5.04 -9.05
N VAL A 63 4.69 -3.93 -8.37
CA VAL A 63 3.71 -3.24 -7.51
C VAL A 63 2.53 -2.71 -8.31
N PHE A 64 2.77 -2.10 -9.47
CA PHE A 64 1.70 -1.57 -10.31
C PHE A 64 0.78 -2.67 -10.84
N LEU A 65 1.35 -3.73 -11.43
CA LEU A 65 0.56 -4.85 -11.95
C LEU A 65 -0.16 -5.59 -10.82
N GLN A 66 0.49 -5.77 -9.67
CA GLN A 66 -0.15 -6.40 -8.51
C GLN A 66 -1.27 -5.54 -7.93
N LEU A 67 -1.12 -4.21 -7.89
CA LEU A 67 -2.19 -3.32 -7.49
C LEU A 67 -3.42 -3.49 -8.39
N LEU A 68 -3.20 -3.57 -9.72
CA LEU A 68 -4.27 -3.76 -10.69
C LEU A 68 -4.92 -5.15 -10.57
N SER A 69 -4.14 -6.22 -10.36
CA SER A 69 -4.68 -7.56 -10.14
C SER A 69 -5.48 -7.67 -8.83
N MET A 70 -5.04 -6.99 -7.77
CA MET A 70 -5.79 -6.89 -6.51
C MET A 70 -7.12 -6.15 -6.69
N LYS A 71 -7.18 -5.13 -7.56
CA LYS A 71 -8.45 -4.46 -7.87
C LYS A 71 -9.45 -5.41 -8.52
N VAL A 72 -9.00 -6.35 -9.37
CA VAL A 72 -9.86 -7.42 -9.94
C VAL A 72 -10.50 -8.24 -8.81
N LEU A 73 -9.70 -8.68 -7.82
CA LEU A 73 -10.21 -9.42 -6.66
C LEU A 73 -11.24 -8.61 -5.85
N VAL A 74 -10.94 -7.34 -5.58
CA VAL A 74 -11.80 -6.41 -4.83
C VAL A 74 -13.16 -6.22 -5.51
N VAL A 75 -13.18 -6.03 -6.84
CA VAL A 75 -14.46 -5.87 -7.56
C VAL A 75 -15.24 -7.18 -7.66
N VAL A 76 -14.58 -8.33 -7.78
CA VAL A 76 -15.25 -9.63 -7.68
C VAL A 76 -15.89 -9.81 -6.30
N GLU A 77 -15.23 -9.39 -5.23
CA GLU A 77 -15.82 -9.51 -3.89
C GLU A 77 -17.01 -8.58 -3.67
N THR A 78 -16.96 -7.37 -4.24
CA THR A 78 -17.91 -6.29 -3.96
C THR A 78 -19.08 -6.22 -4.95
N TYR A 79 -18.86 -6.54 -6.22
CA TYR A 79 -19.82 -6.37 -7.33
C TYR A 79 -20.26 -7.68 -7.99
N SER A 80 -20.01 -8.83 -7.34
CA SER A 80 -20.43 -10.14 -7.88
C SER A 80 -21.92 -10.14 -8.22
N GLY A 81 -22.25 -10.48 -9.47
CA GLY A 81 -23.63 -10.60 -9.96
C GLY A 81 -24.21 -9.32 -10.55
N GLU A 82 -23.65 -8.14 -10.27
CA GLU A 82 -24.09 -6.86 -10.84
C GLU A 82 -22.95 -5.82 -10.79
N ASN A 83 -22.17 -5.70 -11.87
CA ASN A 83 -21.18 -4.63 -11.96
C ASN A 83 -21.88 -3.30 -12.28
N ARG A 84 -21.89 -2.39 -11.30
CA ARG A 84 -22.54 -1.07 -11.40
C ARG A 84 -21.67 -0.02 -12.08
N LEU A 85 -20.39 -0.32 -12.32
CA LEU A 85 -19.46 0.62 -12.95
C LEU A 85 -19.61 0.56 -14.47
N LYS A 86 -19.73 1.73 -15.10
CA LYS A 86 -19.52 1.87 -16.55
C LYS A 86 -18.03 1.70 -16.87
N VAL A 87 -17.70 1.37 -18.13
CA VAL A 87 -16.30 1.17 -18.57
C VAL A 87 -15.38 2.33 -18.17
N PHE A 88 -15.80 3.59 -18.36
CA PHE A 88 -14.97 4.73 -17.99
C PHE A 88 -14.77 4.87 -16.47
N GLN A 89 -15.79 4.53 -15.66
CA GLN A 89 -15.72 4.57 -14.19
C GLN A 89 -14.79 3.48 -13.67
N TRP A 90 -14.85 2.30 -14.30
CA TRP A 90 -13.89 1.22 -14.07
C TRP A 90 -12.47 1.66 -14.42
N LEU A 91 -12.24 2.26 -15.60
CA LEU A 91 -10.90 2.75 -15.97
C LEU A 91 -10.37 3.82 -15.00
N ALA A 92 -11.22 4.75 -14.60
CA ALA A 92 -10.89 5.78 -13.60
C ALA A 92 -10.50 5.16 -12.26
N PHE A 93 -11.24 4.15 -11.78
CA PHE A 93 -10.90 3.42 -10.57
C PHE A 93 -9.64 2.55 -10.74
N ALA A 94 -9.50 1.85 -11.86
CA ALA A 94 -8.47 0.84 -12.09
C ALA A 94 -7.08 1.44 -12.25
N LEU A 95 -6.99 2.51 -13.05
CA LEU A 95 -5.71 3.14 -13.42
C LEU A 95 -5.47 4.45 -12.68
N GLY A 96 -6.53 5.16 -12.33
CA GLY A 96 -6.44 6.53 -11.83
C GLY A 96 -6.37 6.66 -10.32
N TRP A 97 -6.71 5.60 -9.57
CA TRP A 97 -6.88 5.66 -8.12
C TRP A 97 -6.12 4.56 -7.39
N PHE A 98 -5.42 4.90 -6.32
CA PHE A 98 -4.66 3.94 -5.51
C PHE A 98 -5.49 3.22 -4.44
N GLY A 99 -6.71 3.68 -4.15
CA GLY A 99 -7.60 3.03 -3.19
C GLY A 99 -8.28 1.78 -3.73
N MET A 100 -8.88 1.01 -2.82
CA MET A 100 -9.45 -0.32 -3.08
C MET A 100 -10.97 -0.35 -2.90
N ARG A 101 -11.62 0.81 -3.08
CA ARG A 101 -13.06 0.95 -3.14
C ARG A 101 -13.44 1.59 -4.46
N ALA A 102 -14.20 0.86 -5.26
CA ALA A 102 -14.74 1.37 -6.52
C ALA A 102 -16.03 2.19 -6.34
N ALA A 103 -16.76 2.02 -5.23
CA ALA A 103 -18.03 2.70 -5.00
C ALA A 103 -18.02 4.23 -5.20
N PRO A 104 -16.97 4.98 -4.79
CA PRO A 104 -16.90 6.42 -5.08
C PRO A 104 -16.92 6.78 -6.57
N PHE A 105 -16.62 5.84 -7.45
CA PHE A 105 -16.56 6.03 -8.90
C PHE A 105 -17.88 5.75 -9.61
N GLU A 106 -18.88 5.17 -8.93
CA GLU A 106 -20.21 4.94 -9.50
C GLU A 106 -20.92 6.25 -9.89
N GLN A 107 -20.57 7.35 -9.22
CA GLN A 107 -21.17 8.67 -9.42
C GLN A 107 -20.32 9.60 -10.30
N LEU A 108 -19.18 9.13 -10.82
CA LEU A 108 -18.33 9.93 -11.71
C LEU A 108 -18.99 10.06 -13.10
N PRO A 109 -18.91 11.23 -13.78
CA PRO A 109 -18.54 12.53 -13.22
C PRO A 109 -19.63 13.11 -12.32
N GLY A 110 -19.24 13.74 -11.21
CA GLY A 110 -20.15 14.35 -10.25
C GLY A 110 -19.79 15.82 -9.97
N ALA A 111 -20.60 16.50 -9.15
CA ALA A 111 -20.31 17.86 -8.71
C ALA A 111 -19.04 17.88 -7.83
N PRO A 112 -18.17 18.91 -7.94
CA PRO A 112 -16.95 19.00 -7.16
C PRO A 112 -17.21 18.93 -5.65
N LEU A 113 -16.43 18.11 -4.94
CA LEU A 113 -16.43 17.99 -3.49
C LEU A 113 -15.28 18.82 -2.89
N PRO A 114 -15.29 19.17 -1.58
CA PRO A 114 -14.19 19.95 -0.98
C PRO A 114 -12.81 19.29 -1.17
N TYR A 115 -11.89 19.96 -1.89
CA TYR A 115 -10.56 19.44 -2.22
C TYR A 115 -9.39 20.38 -1.85
N GLY A 116 -9.63 21.69 -1.66
CA GLY A 116 -8.55 22.68 -1.50
C GLY A 116 -7.57 22.39 -0.35
N LYS A 117 -8.07 21.96 0.82
CA LYS A 117 -7.21 21.57 1.96
C LYS A 117 -6.31 20.38 1.64
N LEU A 118 -6.75 19.45 0.80
CA LEU A 118 -5.97 18.27 0.40
C LEU A 118 -4.85 18.67 -0.55
N MET A 119 -5.14 19.59 -1.48
CA MET A 119 -4.16 20.13 -2.41
C MET A 119 -3.02 20.85 -1.66
N ILE A 120 -3.36 21.76 -0.76
CA ILE A 120 -2.38 22.50 0.06
C ILE A 120 -1.54 21.53 0.91
N LYS A 121 -2.19 20.59 1.62
CA LYS A 121 -1.47 19.54 2.37
C LYS A 121 -0.49 18.79 1.46
N GLY A 122 -0.93 18.38 0.28
CA GLY A 122 -0.14 17.62 -0.69
C GLY A 122 1.14 18.34 -1.08
N VAL A 123 1.04 19.60 -1.51
CA VAL A 123 2.19 20.44 -1.90
C VAL A 123 3.16 20.63 -0.73
N ILE A 124 2.66 21.01 0.45
CA ILE A 124 3.51 21.23 1.63
C ILE A 124 4.28 19.95 2.00
N ARG A 125 3.62 18.79 1.97
CA ARG A 125 4.25 17.51 2.32
C ARG A 125 5.28 17.07 1.29
N ILE A 126 5.07 17.35 0.00
CA ILE A 126 6.10 17.15 -1.03
C ILE A 126 7.31 18.03 -0.74
N ALA A 127 7.12 19.32 -0.44
CA ALA A 127 8.22 20.22 -0.11
C ALA A 127 9.01 19.77 1.14
N ILE A 128 8.31 19.38 2.21
CA ILE A 128 8.94 18.80 3.42
C ILE A 128 9.71 17.51 3.05
N GLY A 129 9.11 16.65 2.24
CA GLY A 129 9.73 15.42 1.80
C GLY A 129 11.03 15.65 1.03
N LEU A 130 11.03 16.59 0.08
CA LEU A 130 12.23 17.00 -0.66
C LEU A 130 13.33 17.54 0.27
N ALA A 131 12.97 18.37 1.25
CA ALA A 131 13.92 18.86 2.25
C ALA A 131 14.53 17.71 3.06
N LEU A 132 13.72 16.72 3.49
CA LEU A 132 14.22 15.54 4.21
C LEU A 132 15.13 14.66 3.35
N LEU A 133 14.82 14.51 2.06
CA LEU A 133 15.69 13.79 1.13
C LEU A 133 17.04 14.51 0.96
N TYR A 134 17.03 15.84 0.86
CA TYR A 134 18.27 16.62 0.82
C TYR A 134 19.11 16.40 2.09
N PHE A 135 18.50 16.53 3.28
CA PHE A 135 19.20 16.26 4.54
C PHE A 135 19.70 14.82 4.67
N SER A 136 18.97 13.84 4.14
CA SER A 136 19.42 12.44 4.06
C SER A 136 20.71 12.33 3.24
N MET A 137 20.77 12.95 2.06
CA MET A 137 21.98 12.95 1.21
C MET A 137 23.15 13.63 1.89
N THR A 138 22.92 14.80 2.49
CA THR A 138 23.96 15.55 3.20
C THR A 138 24.50 14.77 4.41
N ALA A 139 23.61 14.16 5.20
CA ALA A 139 24.03 13.35 6.35
C ALA A 139 24.85 12.13 5.93
N GLU A 140 24.50 11.50 4.81
CA GLU A 140 25.27 10.39 4.23
C GLU A 140 26.65 10.86 3.73
N HIS A 141 26.72 12.00 3.03
CA HIS A 141 27.97 12.58 2.52
C HIS A 141 28.97 12.90 3.64
N PHE A 142 28.50 13.46 4.75
CA PHE A 142 29.34 13.79 5.90
C PHE A 142 29.51 12.63 6.91
N ALA A 143 29.07 11.42 6.56
CA ALA A 143 29.09 10.24 7.44
C ALA A 143 28.47 10.48 8.83
N ILE A 144 27.50 11.39 8.93
CA ILE A 144 26.85 11.75 10.20
C ILE A 144 25.99 10.57 10.66
N ALA A 145 26.34 10.02 11.83
CA ALA A 145 25.52 9.05 12.56
C ALA A 145 25.08 7.84 11.68
N THR A 146 25.96 7.38 10.80
CA THR A 146 25.72 6.19 9.95
C THR A 146 25.49 4.92 10.78
N THR A 147 26.04 4.87 12.00
CA THR A 147 25.79 3.81 12.99
C THR A 147 24.38 3.84 13.60
N LEU A 148 23.67 4.98 13.52
CA LEU A 148 22.34 5.18 14.14
C LEU A 148 21.18 5.21 13.13
N PHE A 149 21.42 4.82 11.87
CA PHE A 149 20.38 4.72 10.84
C PHE A 149 19.68 6.06 10.50
N VAL A 150 20.28 7.20 10.86
CA VAL A 150 19.67 8.52 10.71
C VAL A 150 19.46 8.90 9.23
N PRO A 151 20.47 8.79 8.32
CA PRO A 151 20.26 9.10 6.91
C PRO A 151 19.17 8.24 6.26
N GLN A 152 19.08 6.97 6.66
CA GLN A 152 18.08 6.01 6.20
C GLN A 152 16.67 6.36 6.69
N LEU A 153 16.53 6.78 7.95
CA LEU A 153 15.26 7.22 8.48
C LEU A 153 14.78 8.49 7.78
N LEU A 154 15.66 9.47 7.55
CA LEU A 154 15.36 10.68 6.79
C LEU A 154 14.91 10.35 5.37
N LEU A 155 15.61 9.41 4.70
CA LEU A 155 15.23 8.91 3.37
C LEU A 155 13.81 8.31 3.39
N LEU A 156 13.54 7.38 4.31
CA LEU A 156 12.24 6.70 4.42
C LEU A 156 11.10 7.68 4.69
N VAL A 157 11.28 8.60 5.64
CA VAL A 157 10.28 9.61 5.96
C VAL A 157 10.11 10.59 4.80
N GLY A 158 11.20 11.01 4.15
CA GLY A 158 11.17 11.90 2.99
C GLY A 158 10.39 11.32 1.81
N ILE A 159 10.70 10.08 1.40
CA ILE A 159 9.97 9.36 0.34
C ILE A 159 8.50 9.19 0.73
N SER A 160 8.21 8.84 1.98
CA SER A 160 6.83 8.68 2.46
C SER A 160 6.05 10.01 2.42
N MET A 161 6.68 11.13 2.80
CA MET A 161 6.08 12.47 2.72
C MET A 161 5.74 12.86 1.29
N ILE A 162 6.61 12.55 0.33
CA ILE A 162 6.35 12.80 -1.10
C ILE A 162 5.23 11.88 -1.59
N LEU A 163 5.39 10.56 -1.48
CA LEU A 163 4.49 9.60 -2.11
C LEU A 163 3.17 9.43 -1.33
N HIS A 164 3.23 8.98 -0.08
CA HIS A 164 2.04 8.58 0.69
C HIS A 164 1.20 9.76 1.15
N PHE A 165 1.85 10.86 1.55
CA PHE A 165 1.14 12.01 2.13
C PHE A 165 1.01 13.19 1.16
N GLY A 166 1.87 13.28 0.16
CA GLY A 166 1.93 14.33 -0.85
C GLY A 166 1.11 13.99 -2.10
N VAL A 167 1.67 13.14 -2.96
CA VAL A 167 1.10 12.70 -4.23
C VAL A 167 -0.28 12.09 -4.04
N LEU A 168 -0.48 11.21 -3.05
CA LEU A 168 -1.81 10.64 -2.81
C LEU A 168 -2.83 11.68 -2.31
N ASN A 169 -2.41 12.73 -1.60
CA ASN A 169 -3.31 13.82 -1.24
C ASN A 169 -3.71 14.66 -2.47
N LEU A 170 -2.78 14.91 -3.39
CA LEU A 170 -3.07 15.56 -4.67
C LEU A 170 -4.00 14.71 -5.54
N SER A 171 -3.75 13.40 -5.63
CA SER A 171 -4.65 12.44 -6.30
C SER A 171 -6.05 12.45 -5.67
N THR A 172 -6.14 12.42 -4.34
CA THR A 172 -7.43 12.53 -3.63
C THR A 172 -8.14 13.85 -3.98
N ALA A 173 -7.40 14.96 -4.02
CA ALA A 173 -7.95 16.27 -4.38
C ALA A 173 -8.48 16.28 -5.82
N ALA A 174 -7.73 15.73 -6.78
CA ALA A 174 -8.10 15.67 -8.19
C ALA A 174 -9.39 14.85 -8.42
N TRP A 175 -9.55 13.71 -7.74
CA TRP A 175 -10.76 12.90 -7.85
C TRP A 175 -11.97 13.55 -7.18
N ARG A 176 -11.76 14.22 -6.03
CA ARG A 176 -12.83 14.98 -5.37
C ARG A 176 -13.28 16.18 -6.20
N ALA A 177 -12.37 16.82 -6.94
CA ALA A 177 -12.72 17.90 -7.88
C ALA A 177 -13.62 17.41 -9.03
N GLN A 178 -13.54 16.12 -9.39
CA GLN A 178 -14.42 15.47 -10.38
C GLN A 178 -15.67 14.81 -9.76
N GLY A 179 -15.90 15.02 -8.46
CA GLY A 179 -17.08 14.53 -7.74
C GLY A 179 -17.00 13.10 -7.21
N ALA A 180 -15.85 12.44 -7.27
CA ALA A 180 -15.66 11.15 -6.60
C ALA A 180 -15.42 11.35 -5.10
N ASP A 181 -16.25 10.75 -4.24
CA ASP A 181 -16.11 10.85 -2.77
C ASP A 181 -15.01 9.95 -2.20
N VAL A 182 -13.80 10.08 -2.74
CA VAL A 182 -12.61 9.44 -2.21
C VAL A 182 -12.09 10.18 -0.99
N GLN A 183 -11.37 9.44 -0.14
CA GLN A 183 -10.88 9.91 1.16
C GLN A 183 -9.35 9.77 1.23
N GLU A 184 -8.70 10.51 2.14
CA GLU A 184 -7.25 10.38 2.38
C GLU A 184 -6.91 8.90 2.72
N LEU A 185 -5.93 8.36 2.00
CA LEU A 185 -5.44 6.98 2.21
C LEU A 185 -4.52 6.85 3.42
N PHE A 186 -3.96 7.98 3.90
CA PHE A 186 -3.13 8.05 5.11
C PHE A 186 -3.61 9.20 6.01
N ARG A 187 -4.18 8.86 7.17
CA ARG A 187 -4.97 9.80 8.01
C ARG A 187 -4.28 10.10 9.34
N SER A 188 -3.29 11.00 9.29
CA SER A 188 -2.50 11.40 10.47
C SER A 188 -2.05 10.20 11.33
N PRO A 189 -1.32 9.23 10.75
CA PRO A 189 -0.97 7.98 11.42
C PRO A 189 -0.12 8.16 12.68
N TYR A 190 0.63 9.27 12.77
CA TYR A 190 1.36 9.67 13.97
C TYR A 190 0.45 9.98 15.17
N LYS A 191 -0.87 10.11 15.00
CA LYS A 191 -1.81 10.32 16.12
C LYS A 191 -2.34 9.03 16.74
N SER A 192 -1.88 7.87 16.28
CA SER A 192 -2.36 6.57 16.75
C SER A 192 -1.99 6.32 18.21
N THR A 193 -2.94 5.83 19.01
CA THR A 193 -2.72 5.39 20.40
C THR A 193 -2.86 3.87 20.57
N SER A 194 -3.12 3.13 19.49
CA SER A 194 -3.00 1.66 19.44
C SER A 194 -2.60 1.20 18.05
N LEU A 195 -2.00 0.01 17.93
CA LEU A 195 -1.72 -0.59 16.63
C LEU A 195 -3.00 -0.87 15.83
N ARG A 196 -4.09 -1.24 16.52
CA ARG A 196 -5.41 -1.39 15.90
C ARG A 196 -5.89 -0.12 15.22
N GLU A 197 -5.69 1.04 15.84
CA GLU A 197 -6.04 2.32 15.24
C GLU A 197 -5.12 2.66 14.06
N PHE A 198 -3.81 2.45 14.22
CA PHE A 198 -2.82 2.70 13.17
C PHE A 198 -3.16 1.93 11.89
N TRP A 199 -3.18 0.59 11.95
CA TRP A 199 -3.40 -0.27 10.79
C TRP A 199 -4.85 -0.27 10.30
N GLY A 200 -5.83 -0.11 11.19
CA GLY A 200 -7.24 -0.21 10.84
C GLY A 200 -7.88 1.10 10.34
N LYS A 201 -7.31 2.26 10.69
CA LYS A 201 -8.00 3.55 10.48
C LYS A 201 -7.11 4.67 9.94
N ARG A 202 -5.78 4.54 9.96
CA ARG A 202 -4.89 5.67 9.69
C ARG A 202 -3.77 5.41 8.70
N TRP A 203 -3.26 4.19 8.62
CA TRP A 203 -2.19 3.82 7.72
C TRP A 203 -2.70 2.99 6.56
N ASN A 204 -2.35 3.39 5.34
CA ASN A 204 -2.61 2.66 4.10
C ASN A 204 -4.04 2.09 4.01
N MET A 205 -5.04 2.98 4.01
CA MET A 205 -6.45 2.59 3.96
C MET A 205 -6.79 1.74 2.73
N ALA A 206 -6.07 1.91 1.62
CA ALA A 206 -6.22 1.06 0.44
C ALA A 206 -5.97 -0.42 0.80
N PHE A 207 -4.88 -0.69 1.50
CA PHE A 207 -4.51 -2.04 1.91
C PHE A 207 -5.46 -2.61 2.97
N SER A 208 -5.84 -1.79 3.95
CA SER A 208 -6.79 -2.19 5.00
C SER A 208 -8.18 -2.49 4.43
N GLU A 209 -8.64 -1.69 3.45
CA GLU A 209 -9.91 -1.94 2.75
C GLU A 209 -9.85 -3.20 1.89
N MET A 210 -8.76 -3.41 1.15
CA MET A 210 -8.54 -4.61 0.34
C MET A 210 -8.56 -5.88 1.20
N THR A 211 -7.69 -5.94 2.22
CA THR A 211 -7.61 -7.10 3.12
C THR A 211 -8.92 -7.33 3.87
N ALA A 212 -9.66 -6.27 4.21
CA ALA A 212 -11.00 -6.42 4.79
C ALA A 212 -11.95 -7.18 3.86
N GLN A 213 -11.90 -6.89 2.56
CA GLN A 213 -12.80 -7.48 1.56
C GLN A 213 -12.36 -8.88 1.11
N ILE A 214 -11.08 -9.07 0.81
CA ILE A 214 -10.59 -10.30 0.17
C ILE A 214 -10.18 -11.38 1.19
N THR A 215 -9.98 -11.01 2.46
CA THR A 215 -9.49 -11.93 3.50
C THR A 215 -10.36 -11.90 4.74
N TYR A 216 -10.40 -10.79 5.45
CA TYR A 216 -11.02 -10.74 6.78
C TYR A 216 -12.52 -11.08 6.76
N ARG A 217 -13.33 -10.40 5.94
CA ARG A 217 -14.79 -10.63 5.88
C ARG A 217 -15.14 -12.05 5.40
N PRO A 218 -14.52 -12.60 4.34
CA PRO A 218 -14.71 -14.00 3.97
C PRO A 218 -14.37 -14.97 5.10
N LEU A 219 -13.21 -14.81 5.75
CA LEU A 219 -12.74 -15.75 6.78
C LEU A 219 -13.54 -15.65 8.08
N LYS A 220 -14.02 -14.46 8.47
CA LYS A 220 -14.82 -14.27 9.69
C LYS A 220 -16.15 -15.05 9.67
N ARG A 221 -16.58 -15.56 8.50
CA ARG A 221 -17.75 -16.45 8.39
C ARG A 221 -17.49 -17.84 8.97
N THR A 222 -16.23 -18.29 9.01
CA THR A 222 -15.85 -19.66 9.41
C THR A 222 -14.78 -19.69 10.50
N MET A 223 -14.14 -18.56 10.79
CA MET A 223 -13.02 -18.44 11.75
C MET A 223 -13.28 -17.37 12.81
N SER A 224 -12.52 -17.43 13.91
CA SER A 224 -12.56 -16.40 14.95
C SER A 224 -12.02 -15.05 14.44
N THR A 225 -12.36 -13.96 15.14
CA THR A 225 -11.84 -12.61 14.84
C THR A 225 -10.31 -12.58 14.83
N GLU A 226 -9.69 -13.26 15.78
CA GLU A 226 -8.23 -13.35 15.94
C GLU A 226 -7.59 -14.10 14.77
N GLN A 227 -8.18 -15.23 14.37
CA GLN A 227 -7.69 -16.03 13.24
C GLN A 227 -7.81 -15.26 11.92
N ALA A 228 -8.96 -14.65 11.66
CA ALA A 228 -9.19 -13.85 10.46
C ALA A 228 -8.24 -12.63 10.40
N MET A 229 -7.99 -11.99 11.54
CA MET A 229 -7.02 -10.89 11.65
C MET A 229 -5.59 -11.37 11.38
N LEU A 230 -5.16 -12.46 12.03
CA LEU A 230 -3.82 -13.01 11.85
C LEU A 230 -3.56 -13.37 10.38
N LEU A 231 -4.50 -14.09 9.74
CA LEU A 231 -4.39 -14.43 8.32
C LEU A 231 -4.38 -13.21 7.40
N SER A 232 -5.10 -12.14 7.75
CA SER A 232 -5.05 -10.87 7.01
C SER A 232 -3.67 -10.21 7.12
N PHE A 233 -3.02 -10.28 8.28
CA PHE A 233 -1.65 -9.80 8.46
C PHE A 233 -0.60 -10.69 7.77
N LEU A 234 -0.80 -12.01 7.73
CA LEU A 234 0.08 -12.90 6.98
C LEU A 234 -0.01 -12.64 5.47
N LEU A 235 -1.22 -12.45 4.92
CA LEU A 235 -1.38 -12.00 3.54
C LEU A 235 -0.72 -10.64 3.32
N SER A 236 -0.83 -9.73 4.30
CA SER A 236 -0.13 -8.44 4.26
C SER A 236 1.38 -8.62 4.14
N GLY A 237 1.96 -9.47 4.98
CA GLY A 237 3.38 -9.83 4.94
C GLY A 237 3.77 -10.36 3.57
N LEU A 238 3.03 -11.33 3.03
CA LEU A 238 3.30 -11.90 1.70
C LEU A 238 3.27 -10.86 0.57
N LEU A 239 2.29 -9.95 0.58
CA LEU A 239 2.23 -8.88 -0.43
C LEU A 239 3.40 -7.89 -0.29
N HIS A 240 3.92 -7.68 0.92
CA HIS A 240 5.12 -6.87 1.12
C HIS A 240 6.41 -7.63 0.74
N GLU A 241 6.48 -8.95 0.90
CA GLU A 241 7.57 -9.75 0.31
C GLU A 241 7.62 -9.58 -1.21
N ILE A 242 6.45 -9.63 -1.87
CA ILE A 242 6.31 -9.42 -3.31
C ILE A 242 6.72 -7.98 -3.71
N ALA A 243 6.39 -6.98 -2.89
CA ALA A 243 6.68 -5.59 -3.20
C ALA A 243 8.10 -5.12 -2.84
N ILE A 244 8.76 -5.77 -1.87
CA ILE A 244 10.01 -5.29 -1.25
C ILE A 244 11.14 -6.28 -1.48
N SER A 245 10.97 -7.54 -1.09
CA SER A 245 12.02 -8.56 -1.14
C SER A 245 12.25 -9.08 -2.56
N LEU A 246 11.16 -9.37 -3.28
CA LEU A 246 11.18 -9.95 -4.63
C LEU A 246 11.89 -9.07 -5.68
N PRO A 247 11.68 -7.74 -5.72
CA PRO A 247 12.36 -6.89 -6.70
C PRO A 247 13.88 -6.86 -6.58
N VAL A 248 14.40 -7.03 -5.36
CA VAL A 248 15.84 -7.07 -5.06
C VAL A 248 16.37 -8.49 -4.85
N ASN A 249 15.50 -9.49 -4.92
CA ASN A 249 15.77 -10.90 -4.65
C ASN A 249 16.56 -11.16 -3.36
N ALA A 250 16.23 -10.44 -2.29
CA ALA A 250 16.92 -10.51 -1.00
C ALA A 250 15.97 -10.10 0.13
N GLY A 251 16.29 -10.50 1.37
CA GLY A 251 15.50 -10.11 2.54
C GLY A 251 14.18 -10.86 2.74
N TYR A 252 13.98 -11.98 2.02
CA TYR A 252 12.79 -12.82 2.18
C TYR A 252 12.57 -13.24 3.64
N GLY A 253 11.33 -13.12 4.09
CA GLY A 253 10.90 -13.43 5.45
C GLY A 253 10.96 -12.24 6.40
N LEU A 254 11.71 -11.17 6.08
CA LEU A 254 11.82 -10.00 6.95
C LEU A 254 10.53 -9.15 6.95
N PRO A 255 9.93 -8.78 5.79
CA PRO A 255 8.57 -8.21 5.77
C PRO A 255 7.53 -9.11 6.45
N MET A 256 7.53 -10.42 6.20
CA MET A 256 6.61 -11.36 6.84
C MET A 256 6.73 -11.32 8.37
N LEU A 257 7.96 -11.32 8.89
CA LEU A 257 8.24 -11.21 10.31
C LEU A 257 7.72 -9.88 10.87
N TYR A 258 7.94 -8.75 10.18
CA TYR A 258 7.43 -7.44 10.60
C TYR A 258 5.91 -7.47 10.82
N PHE A 259 5.14 -7.97 9.85
CA PHE A 259 3.69 -8.03 9.98
C PHE A 259 3.21 -9.06 11.01
N THR A 260 3.92 -10.18 11.17
CA THR A 260 3.61 -11.18 12.19
C THR A 260 3.83 -10.64 13.61
N LEU A 261 4.91 -9.88 13.83
CA LEU A 261 5.17 -9.18 15.10
C LEU A 261 4.04 -8.19 15.41
N HIS A 262 3.60 -7.41 14.42
CA HIS A 262 2.50 -6.45 14.60
C HIS A 262 1.15 -7.14 14.88
N ALA A 263 0.84 -8.25 14.19
CA ALA A 263 -0.35 -9.04 14.47
C ALA A 263 -0.34 -9.57 15.92
N SER A 264 0.81 -10.08 16.36
CA SER A 264 1.02 -10.60 17.72
C SER A 264 0.88 -9.49 18.76
N ALA A 265 1.49 -8.32 18.51
CA ALA A 265 1.36 -7.15 19.37
C ALA A 265 -0.09 -6.65 19.44
N MET A 266 -0.84 -6.63 18.33
CA MET A 266 -2.26 -6.27 18.33
C MET A 266 -3.12 -7.27 19.11
N LEU A 267 -2.82 -8.58 19.04
CA LEU A 267 -3.48 -9.58 19.88
C LEU A 267 -3.17 -9.35 21.36
N ALA A 268 -1.93 -8.97 21.69
CA ALA A 268 -1.54 -8.65 23.05
C ALA A 268 -2.25 -7.37 23.55
N GLU A 269 -2.34 -6.31 22.74
CA GLU A 269 -3.13 -5.10 23.03
C GLU A 269 -4.59 -5.45 23.36
N ALA A 270 -5.17 -6.42 22.63
CA ALA A 270 -6.55 -6.84 22.82
C ALA A 270 -6.76 -7.71 24.08
N LYS A 271 -5.80 -8.56 24.46
CA LYS A 271 -5.97 -9.57 25.53
C LYS A 271 -5.33 -9.21 26.87
N SER A 272 -4.28 -8.38 26.88
CA SER A 272 -3.53 -8.05 28.11
C SER A 272 -4.12 -6.84 28.82
N THR A 273 -4.64 -7.04 30.03
CA THR A 273 -5.16 -5.95 30.88
C THR A 273 -4.10 -4.90 31.21
N ARG A 274 -2.83 -5.30 31.35
CA ARG A 274 -1.70 -4.40 31.57
C ARG A 274 -1.48 -3.49 30.36
N LEU A 275 -1.49 -4.04 29.15
CA LEU A 275 -1.35 -3.25 27.92
C LEU A 275 -2.56 -2.35 27.72
N GLN A 276 -3.79 -2.85 27.93
CA GLN A 276 -4.98 -2.01 27.87
C GLN A 276 -4.93 -0.81 28.83
N ARG A 277 -4.35 -0.97 30.03
CA ARG A 277 -4.13 0.13 30.97
C ARG A 277 -3.10 1.13 30.45
N LEU A 278 -2.00 0.64 29.87
CA LEU A 278 -0.98 1.48 29.22
C LEU A 278 -1.57 2.28 28.05
N LEU A 279 -2.40 1.66 27.22
CA LEU A 279 -3.03 2.28 26.05
C LEU A 279 -4.03 3.39 26.41
N ARG A 280 -4.53 3.42 27.65
CA ARG A 280 -5.37 4.53 28.15
C ARG A 280 -4.57 5.78 28.49
N HIS A 281 -3.26 5.65 28.71
CA HIS A 281 -2.39 6.79 29.00
C HIS A 281 -1.94 7.45 27.68
N PRO A 282 -2.16 8.75 27.49
CA PRO A 282 -1.93 9.41 26.20
C PRO A 282 -0.47 9.35 25.73
N ILE A 283 0.48 9.57 26.64
CA ILE A 283 1.92 9.55 26.31
C ILE A 283 2.44 8.11 26.13
N LEU A 284 2.20 7.23 27.12
CA LEU A 284 2.71 5.85 27.06
C LEU A 284 2.13 5.05 25.89
N SER A 285 0.86 5.24 25.56
CA SER A 285 0.24 4.63 24.37
C SER A 285 0.93 5.05 23.09
N HIS A 286 1.25 6.34 22.95
CA HIS A 286 1.95 6.86 21.81
C HIS A 286 3.39 6.33 21.71
N ILE A 287 4.14 6.31 22.83
CA ILE A 287 5.48 5.72 22.89
C ILE A 287 5.42 4.24 22.49
N TRP A 288 4.47 3.48 23.02
CA TRP A 288 4.28 2.07 22.70
C TRP A 288 4.08 1.83 21.20
N VAL A 289 3.12 2.55 20.60
CA VAL A 289 2.82 2.41 19.17
C VAL A 289 4.02 2.84 18.32
N MET A 290 4.61 4.00 18.58
CA MET A 290 5.74 4.50 17.78
C MET A 290 6.97 3.58 17.91
N SER A 291 7.23 3.02 19.09
CA SER A 291 8.34 2.08 19.31
C SER A 291 8.15 0.81 18.48
N LEU A 292 6.94 0.25 18.47
CA LEU A 292 6.62 -0.93 17.66
C LEU A 292 6.64 -0.67 16.15
N LEU A 293 6.40 0.56 15.71
CA LEU A 293 6.49 0.92 14.29
C LEU A 293 7.92 1.17 13.83
N ILE A 294 8.73 1.86 14.64
CA ILE A 294 10.05 2.38 14.25
C ILE A 294 11.16 1.35 14.52
N LEU A 295 11.18 0.69 15.69
CA LEU A 295 12.27 -0.23 16.04
C LEU A 295 12.41 -1.42 15.07
N PRO A 296 11.33 -2.12 14.67
CA PRO A 296 11.43 -3.22 13.71
C PRO A 296 11.44 -2.75 12.24
N LEU A 297 11.48 -1.43 11.98
CA LEU A 297 11.45 -0.88 10.62
C LEU A 297 12.56 -1.46 9.69
N PRO A 298 13.79 -1.76 10.15
CA PRO A 298 14.79 -2.44 9.34
C PRO A 298 14.42 -3.85 8.87
N LEU A 299 13.44 -4.52 9.50
CA LEU A 299 12.88 -5.78 8.98
C LEU A 299 12.06 -5.52 7.72
N LEU A 300 11.25 -4.45 7.71
CA LEU A 300 10.42 -4.11 6.56
C LEU A 300 11.25 -3.50 5.43
N PHE A 301 12.17 -2.59 5.77
CA PHE A 301 13.04 -1.91 4.81
C PHE A 301 14.49 -2.34 5.00
N HIS A 302 14.76 -3.60 4.66
CA HIS A 302 16.08 -4.20 4.80
C HIS A 302 17.12 -3.57 3.86
N SER A 303 18.41 -3.78 4.16
CA SER A 303 19.54 -3.10 3.51
C SER A 303 19.53 -3.20 1.98
N ALA A 304 19.26 -4.38 1.42
CA ALA A 304 19.20 -4.55 -0.03
C ALA A 304 18.10 -3.68 -0.68
N PHE A 305 16.93 -3.57 -0.06
CA PHE A 305 15.87 -2.69 -0.55
C PHE A 305 16.25 -1.20 -0.46
N MET A 306 16.85 -0.82 0.67
CA MET A 306 17.36 0.54 0.87
C MET A 306 18.36 0.95 -0.22
N LEU A 307 19.32 0.06 -0.52
CA LEU A 307 20.41 0.33 -1.47
C LEU A 307 19.99 0.25 -2.94
N HIS A 308 19.16 -0.72 -3.32
CA HIS A 308 18.85 -0.97 -4.73
C HIS A 308 17.52 -0.36 -5.20
N VAL A 309 16.68 0.12 -4.29
CA VAL A 309 15.42 0.77 -4.63
C VAL A 309 15.36 2.19 -4.09
N LEU A 310 15.47 2.38 -2.77
CA LEU A 310 15.20 3.69 -2.17
C LEU A 310 16.29 4.72 -2.44
N ALA A 311 17.57 4.34 -2.38
CA ALA A 311 18.67 5.23 -2.75
C ALA A 311 18.62 5.65 -4.24
N PRO A 312 18.44 4.74 -5.21
CA PRO A 312 18.21 5.11 -6.60
C PRO A 312 16.99 6.00 -6.81
N LEU A 313 15.88 5.73 -6.10
CA LEU A 313 14.68 6.57 -6.16
C LEU A 313 14.96 7.98 -5.63
N ARG A 314 15.70 8.12 -4.53
CA ARG A 314 16.14 9.42 -4.01
C ARG A 314 16.97 10.17 -5.05
N ASN A 315 17.95 9.52 -5.65
CA ASN A 315 18.83 10.15 -6.63
C ASN A 315 18.07 10.54 -7.92
N LEU A 316 16.97 9.84 -8.26
CA LEU A 316 16.08 10.24 -9.34
C LEU A 316 15.28 11.52 -9.00
N LEU A 317 14.84 11.65 -7.74
CA LEU A 317 14.05 12.79 -7.27
C LEU A 317 14.90 14.02 -6.94
N LEU A 318 16.14 13.80 -6.52
CA LEU A 318 17.16 14.82 -6.24
C LEU A 318 18.45 14.41 -6.97
N PRO A 319 18.56 14.74 -8.27
CA PRO A 319 19.80 14.53 -9.00
C PRO A 319 20.90 15.38 -8.38
N THR A 320 22.04 14.76 -8.10
CA THR A 320 23.28 15.40 -7.64
C THR A 320 23.93 16.20 -8.75
#